data_AF-A0AAV0NVY2-F1
#
_entry.id   AF-A0AAV0NVY2-F1
#
_cell.length_a   1.000
_cell.length_b   1.000
_cell.length_c   1.000
_cell.angle_alpha   90.00
_cell.angle_beta   90.00
_cell.angle_gamma   90.00
#
_symmetry.space_group_name_H-M   'P 1'
#
loop_
_entity.id
_entity.type
_entity.pdbx_description
1 polymer ?
#
loop_
_entity_poly.entity_id
_entity_poly.type
_entity_poly.pdbx_seq_one_letter_code
_entity_poly.pdbx_strand_id
1 'polypeptide(L)' 'AGLQRCGKSCRLRWTNYLRPDIKRGKFSLQEEQTIIQLHALLGNRYVRLRFVPL' A
#
# COMPACT_ATOMS: atom_id res chain seq x y z
N ALA A 1 14.60 15.00 -17.56
CA ALA A 1 13.70 14.08 -16.85
C ALA A 1 13.19 14.76 -15.58
N GLY A 2 11.97 15.27 -15.57
CA GLY A 2 11.47 15.96 -14.37
C GLY A 2 10.07 16.50 -14.54
N LEU A 3 9.07 15.62 -14.49
CA LEU A 3 7.74 16.10 -14.14
C LEU A 3 7.87 16.86 -12.81
N GLN A 4 7.47 18.14 -12.80
CA GLN A 4 7.31 18.95 -11.60
C GLN A 4 6.56 18.13 -10.56
N ARG A 5 7.26 17.72 -9.49
CA ARG A 5 6.65 16.85 -8.49
C ARG A 5 5.62 17.67 -7.73
N CYS A 6 4.34 17.47 -8.02
CA CYS A 6 3.28 18.06 -7.24
C CYS A 6 3.29 17.46 -5.82
N GLY A 7 2.91 18.24 -4.81
CA GLY A 7 2.92 17.80 -3.41
C GLY A 7 2.16 16.49 -3.16
N LYS A 8 1.11 16.22 -3.96
CA LYS A 8 0.39 14.94 -3.96
C LYS A 8 1.27 13.75 -4.36
N SER A 9 2.06 13.90 -5.43
CA SER A 9 2.99 12.85 -5.89
C SER A 9 4.10 12.59 -4.87
N CYS A 10 4.68 13.66 -4.29
CA CYS A 10 5.69 13.52 -3.23
C CYS A 10 5.13 12.80 -2.00
N ARG A 11 3.93 13.19 -1.54
CA ARG A 11 3.27 12.55 -0.39
C ARG A 11 2.97 11.08 -0.65
N LEU A 12 2.45 10.74 -1.82
CA LEU A 12 2.16 9.36 -2.21
C LEU A 12 3.44 8.51 -2.25
N ARG A 13 4.53 9.08 -2.80
CA ARG A 13 5.83 8.41 -2.85
C ARG A 13 6.36 8.15 -1.44
N TRP A 14 6.23 9.13 -0.54
CA TRP A 14 6.65 8.94 0.86
C TRP A 14 5.86 7.83 1.53
N THR A 15 4.52 7.86 1.45
CA THR A 15 3.66 6.90 2.15
C THR A 15 3.76 5.47 1.64
N ASN A 16 4.06 5.29 0.36
CA ASN A 16 4.08 3.96 -0.27
C ASN A 16 5.49 3.37 -0.40
N TYR A 17 6.51 4.23 -0.54
CA TYR A 17 7.84 3.77 -0.91
C TYR A 17 8.96 4.27 -0.02
N LEU A 18 8.91 5.48 0.57
CA LEU A 18 10.08 6.03 1.28
C LEU A 18 10.00 5.90 2.80
N ARG A 19 8.80 5.84 3.39
CA ARG A 19 8.64 5.75 4.85
C ARG A 19 9.36 4.51 5.39
N PRO A 20 10.23 4.65 6.41
CA PRO A 20 11.07 3.56 6.91
C PRO A 20 10.28 2.43 7.56
N ASP A 21 9.09 2.73 8.09
CA ASP A 21 8.21 1.74 8.74
C ASP A 21 7.51 0.79 7.76
N ILE A 22 7.72 0.97 6.45
CA ILE A 22 7.16 0.08 5.44
C ILE A 22 8.04 -1.16 5.37
N LYS A 23 7.49 -2.29 5.81
CA LYS A 23 8.13 -3.60 5.62
C LYS A 23 8.15 -3.92 4.12
N ARG A 24 9.35 -3.99 3.56
CA ARG A 24 9.60 -4.37 2.17
C ARG A 24 10.09 -5.81 2.16
N GLY A 25 9.29 -6.71 1.61
CA GLY A 25 9.58 -8.14 1.61
C GLY A 25 8.35 -8.97 1.26
N LYS A 26 8.54 -10.29 1.16
CA LYS A 26 7.41 -11.22 1.03
C LYS A 26 6.62 -11.24 2.34
N PHE A 27 5.31 -11.38 2.24
CA PHE A 27 4.49 -11.64 3.41
C PHE A 27 4.83 -13.03 3.98
N SER A 28 4.74 -13.15 5.29
CA SER A 28 4.73 -14.47 5.92
C SER A 28 3.39 -15.15 5.67
N LEU A 29 3.35 -16.49 5.76
CA LEU A 29 2.10 -17.26 5.57
C LEU A 29 0.96 -16.79 6.50
N GLN A 30 1.30 -16.38 7.72
CA GLN A 30 0.32 -15.86 8.66
C GLN A 30 -0.23 -14.49 8.24
N GLU A 31 0.63 -13.61 7.72
CA GLU A 31 0.21 -12.32 7.18
C GLU A 31 -0.69 -12.51 5.95
N GLU A 32 -0.34 -13.45 5.06
CA GLU A 32 -1.16 -13.79 3.89
C GLU A 32 -2.54 -14.30 4.27
N GLN A 33 -2.62 -15.24 5.22
CA GLN A 33 -3.90 -15.74 5.74
C GLN A 33 -4.75 -14.63 6.35
N THR A 34 -4.12 -13.73 7.11
CA THR A 34 -4.81 -12.58 7.71
C THR A 34 -5.33 -11.64 6.63
N ILE A 35 -4.54 -11.37 5.58
CA ILE A 35 -4.96 -10.55 4.44
C ILE A 35 -6.18 -11.18 3.74
N ILE A 36 -6.16 -12.49 3.50
CA ILE A 36 -7.27 -13.21 2.84
C ILE A 36 -8.54 -13.16 3.72
N GLN A 37 -8.41 -13.42 5.02
CA GLN A 37 -9.55 -13.36 5.95
C GLN A 37 -10.15 -11.95 6.01
N LEU A 38 -9.31 -10.93 6.14
CA LEU A 38 -9.75 -9.53 6.17
C LEU A 38 -10.37 -9.11 4.83
N HIS A 39 -9.84 -9.59 3.70
CA HIS A 39 -10.41 -9.35 2.39
C HIS A 39 -11.79 -9.98 2.24
N ALA A 40 -11.98 -11.21 2.72
CA ALA A 40 -13.28 -11.88 2.72
C ALA A 40 -14.32 -11.13 3.59
N LEU A 41 -13.90 -10.59 4.74
CA LEU A 41 -14.80 -9.87 5.66
C LEU A 41 -15.12 -8.43 5.20
N LEU A 42 -14.13 -7.71 4.67
CA LEU A 42 -14.25 -6.27 4.37
C LEU A 42 -14.47 -5.98 2.88
N GLY A 43 -14.13 -6.91 2.00
CA GLY A 43 -14.14 -6.76 0.55
C GLY A 43 -13.18 -5.68 0.05
N ASN A 44 -13.36 -5.23 -1.20
CA ASN A 44 -12.50 -4.22 -1.84
C ASN A 44 -12.65 -2.79 -1.26
N ARG A 45 -13.34 -2.62 -0.13
CA ARG A 45 -13.46 -1.32 0.57
C ARG A 45 -12.10 -0.80 1.04
N TYR A 46 -11.20 -1.70 1.43
CA TYR A 46 -9.83 -1.35 1.82
C TYR A 46 -9.01 -0.83 0.63
N VAL A 47 -9.21 -1.41 -0.56
CA VAL A 47 -8.47 -1.06 -1.78
C VAL A 47 -8.82 0.36 -2.22
N ARG A 48 -10.10 0.76 -2.11
CA ARG A 48 -10.58 2.11 -2.43
C ARG A 48 -9.95 3.22 -1.57
N LEU A 49 -9.50 2.90 -0.36
CA LEU A 49 -8.92 3.88 0.57
C LEU A 49 -7.39 3.85 0.61
N ARG A 50 -6.73 2.77 0.16
CA ARG A 50 -5.28 2.62 0.41
C ARG A 50 -4.46 1.84 -0.60
N PHE A 51 -5.06 1.16 -1.56
CA PHE A 51 -4.29 0.51 -2.63
C PHE A 51 -4.28 1.42 -3.84
N VAL A 52 -3.12 2.05 -4.06
CA VAL A 52 -2.71 2.40 -5.41
C VAL A 52 -2.62 1.06 -6.15
N PRO A 53 -3.43 0.81 -7.18
CA PRO A 53 -3.22 -0.36 -8.02
C PRO A 53 -1.82 -0.24 -8.61
N LEU A 54 -1.14 -1.38 -8.70
CA LEU A 54 0.18 -1.60 -9.28
C LEU A 54 0.57 -0.57 -10.36
#